data_AF-N9LDD8-F1
#
_entry.id   AF-N9LDD8-F1
#
_cell.length_a   1.000
_cell.length_b   1.000
_cell.length_c   1.000
_cell.angle_alpha   90.00
_cell.angle_beta   90.00
_cell.angle_gamma   90.00
#
_symmetry.space_group_name_H-M   'P 1'
#
loop_
_entity.id
_entity.type
_entity.pdbx_description
1 polymer ?
#
loop_
_entity_poly.entity_id
_entity_poly.type
_entity_poly.pdbx_seq_one_letter_code
_entity_poly.pdbx_strand_id
1 'polypeptide(L)'
;MMDFNQFKQQFPQLDLLQADPAIFLAPQIPMNKILGAMSYLPPQTKPEQVLILVDETVFGHGKNGLCLTTQGIYFKEAFANANVYPMKAITSVGYAMGMLSKQLVINGTVKVTLAQPEKAGLRLLADFLNQYCALYKTQTNSLSSASTQQQYQQSQPTTIPNLQPIIKLYAYLLLGWRGEWSNQVRALMRQLFDREFVHPQDQAFLERLMQQDQQFNFFDLLDEVTAIQNSLPPQLCHSLLEEVLVLMEKRNFEVETARSHFFQISSALNVDQATATSILAQFPAFIAGNT
;
A
#
# COMPACT_ATOMS: atom_id res chain seq x y z
N MET A 1 20.74 -23.38 -9.59
CA MET A 1 19.93 -22.22 -9.19
C MET A 1 18.88 -22.05 -10.26
N MET A 2 17.60 -22.01 -9.90
CA MET A 2 16.53 -21.86 -10.89
C MET A 2 16.60 -20.44 -11.45
N ASP A 3 16.79 -20.31 -12.76
CA ASP A 3 16.81 -18.99 -13.40
C ASP A 3 15.39 -18.40 -13.55
N PHE A 4 15.30 -17.11 -13.89
CA PHE A 4 14.02 -16.41 -14.00
C PHE A 4 13.09 -17.02 -15.06
N ASN A 5 13.64 -17.55 -16.16
CA ASN A 5 12.85 -18.17 -17.21
C ASN A 5 12.25 -19.48 -16.75
N GLN A 6 13.02 -20.30 -16.05
CA GLN A 6 12.55 -21.54 -15.42
C GLN A 6 11.48 -21.25 -14.36
N PHE A 7 11.68 -20.21 -13.54
CA PHE A 7 10.71 -19.78 -12.55
C PHE A 7 9.36 -19.39 -13.17
N LYS A 8 9.36 -18.55 -14.21
CA LYS A 8 8.12 -18.12 -14.88
C LYS A 8 7.25 -19.30 -15.30
N GLN A 9 7.85 -20.35 -15.86
CA GLN A 9 7.13 -21.52 -16.35
C GLN A 9 6.45 -22.33 -15.25
N GLN A 10 6.82 -22.12 -13.98
CA GLN A 10 6.16 -22.75 -12.83
C GLN A 10 4.98 -21.95 -12.30
N PHE A 11 4.83 -20.69 -12.72
CA PHE A 11 3.71 -19.85 -12.30
C PHE A 11 2.44 -20.25 -13.06
N PRO A 12 1.41 -20.83 -12.41
CA PRO A 12 0.28 -21.46 -13.11
C PRO A 12 -0.55 -20.49 -13.95
N GLN A 13 -0.49 -19.20 -13.65
CA GLN A 13 -1.28 -18.15 -14.29
C GLN A 13 -0.41 -17.22 -15.15
N LEU A 14 0.72 -17.73 -15.66
CA LEU A 14 1.67 -16.92 -16.45
C LEU A 14 1.01 -16.30 -17.67
N ASP A 15 0.24 -17.08 -18.44
CA ASP A 15 -0.43 -16.58 -19.65
C ASP A 15 -1.42 -15.46 -19.34
N LEU A 16 -2.13 -15.55 -18.21
CA LEU A 16 -3.05 -14.51 -17.75
C LEU A 16 -2.33 -13.24 -17.29
N LEU A 17 -1.16 -13.39 -16.65
CA LEU A 17 -0.31 -12.27 -16.27
C LEU A 17 0.25 -11.56 -17.51
N GLN A 18 0.69 -12.32 -18.52
CA GLN A 18 1.23 -11.79 -19.76
C GLN A 18 0.18 -11.21 -20.71
N ALA A 19 -1.11 -11.52 -20.48
CA ALA A 19 -2.22 -10.93 -21.23
C ALA A 19 -2.49 -9.47 -20.83
N ASP A 20 -2.00 -9.01 -19.67
CA ASP A 20 -2.14 -7.62 -19.25
C ASP A 20 -1.23 -6.71 -20.12
N PRO A 21 -1.80 -5.72 -20.82
CA PRO A 21 -1.05 -4.91 -21.78
C PRO A 21 -0.02 -3.97 -21.12
N ALA A 22 -0.08 -3.77 -19.80
CA ALA A 22 0.84 -2.92 -19.06
C ALA A 22 1.99 -3.71 -18.43
N ILE A 23 1.93 -5.05 -18.39
CA ILE A 23 2.89 -5.90 -17.68
C ILE A 23 3.73 -6.71 -18.68
N PHE A 24 5.05 -6.52 -18.63
CA PHE A 24 6.01 -7.14 -19.53
C PHE A 24 7.02 -7.97 -18.75
N LEU A 25 7.28 -9.19 -19.19
CA LEU A 25 8.23 -10.10 -18.57
C LEU A 25 9.36 -10.44 -19.54
N ALA A 26 10.61 -10.44 -19.06
CA ALA A 26 11.75 -10.88 -19.84
C ALA A 26 11.53 -12.30 -20.37
N PRO A 27 11.97 -12.67 -21.58
CA PRO A 27 12.71 -11.83 -22.53
C PRO A 27 11.80 -10.95 -23.41
N GLN A 28 10.48 -11.01 -23.25
CA GLN A 28 9.49 -10.38 -24.13
C GLN A 28 9.16 -8.94 -23.69
N ILE A 29 10.18 -8.16 -23.29
CA ILE A 29 10.00 -6.74 -22.94
C ILE A 29 10.41 -5.89 -24.15
N PRO A 30 9.52 -5.02 -24.68
CA PRO A 30 9.87 -4.11 -25.77
C PRO A 30 11.06 -3.20 -25.38
N MET A 31 12.08 -3.13 -26.24
CA MET A 31 13.32 -2.39 -25.96
C MET A 31 13.07 -0.90 -25.68
N ASN A 32 12.11 -0.27 -26.36
CA ASN A 32 11.74 1.12 -26.12
C ASN A 32 11.23 1.35 -24.68
N LYS A 33 10.52 0.37 -24.09
CA LYS A 33 10.08 0.43 -22.69
C LYS A 33 11.24 0.24 -21.73
N ILE A 34 12.16 -0.69 -22.02
CA ILE A 34 13.38 -0.87 -21.23
C ILE A 34 14.18 0.43 -21.19
N LEU A 35 14.43 1.07 -22.34
CA LEU A 35 15.14 2.35 -22.42
C LEU A 35 14.42 3.47 -21.65
N GLY A 36 13.08 3.45 -21.63
CA GLY A 36 12.31 4.32 -20.75
C GLY A 36 12.60 4.06 -19.28
N ALA A 37 12.59 2.79 -18.87
CA ALA A 37 12.82 2.37 -17.50
C ALA A 37 14.24 2.67 -17.01
N MET A 38 15.23 2.61 -17.91
CA MET A 38 16.62 3.00 -17.60
C MET A 38 16.73 4.40 -17.01
N SER A 39 15.74 5.29 -17.24
CA SER A 39 15.72 6.64 -16.65
C SER A 39 15.46 6.68 -15.14
N TYR A 40 14.98 5.58 -14.53
CA TYR A 40 14.75 5.46 -13.10
C TYR A 40 15.43 4.24 -12.46
N LEU A 41 16.24 3.52 -13.24
CA LEU A 41 17.13 2.47 -12.73
C LEU A 41 18.51 3.05 -12.40
N PRO A 42 19.29 2.38 -11.53
CA PRO A 42 20.68 2.78 -11.28
C PRO A 42 21.49 2.89 -12.58
N PRO A 43 22.39 3.88 -12.73
CA PRO A 43 23.13 4.10 -13.98
C PRO A 43 23.92 2.89 -14.50
N GLN A 44 24.36 2.01 -13.59
CA GLN A 44 25.10 0.79 -13.90
C GLN A 44 24.23 -0.42 -14.26
N THR A 45 22.91 -0.30 -14.16
CA THR A 45 21.99 -1.37 -14.55
C THR A 45 22.08 -1.57 -16.06
N LYS A 46 22.11 -2.84 -16.50
CA LYS A 46 22.08 -3.19 -17.93
C LYS A 46 20.65 -3.56 -18.35
N PRO A 47 20.24 -3.29 -19.61
CA PRO A 47 18.90 -3.63 -20.11
C PRO A 47 18.48 -5.08 -19.84
N GLU A 48 19.42 -6.03 -19.93
CA GLU A 48 19.16 -7.47 -19.76
C GLU A 48 18.90 -7.86 -18.30
N GLN A 49 19.17 -6.96 -17.35
CA GLN A 49 18.90 -7.18 -15.93
C GLN A 49 17.45 -6.87 -15.55
N VAL A 50 16.67 -6.27 -16.45
CA VAL A 50 15.24 -6.04 -16.26
C VAL A 50 14.49 -7.34 -16.47
N LEU A 51 13.85 -7.83 -15.41
CA LEU A 51 13.10 -9.09 -15.40
C LEU A 51 11.61 -8.88 -15.62
N ILE A 52 11.06 -7.81 -15.02
CA ILE A 52 9.66 -7.38 -15.18
C ILE A 52 9.66 -5.87 -15.39
N LEU A 53 8.77 -5.39 -16.24
CA LEU A 53 8.44 -3.98 -16.40
C LEU A 53 6.92 -3.82 -16.36
N VAL A 54 6.45 -2.91 -15.53
CA VAL A 54 5.07 -2.41 -15.53
C VAL A 54 5.11 -0.98 -16.03
N ASP A 55 4.41 -0.71 -17.12
CA ASP A 55 4.40 0.62 -17.74
C ASP A 55 3.22 1.44 -17.23
N GLU A 56 3.51 2.53 -16.51
CA GLU A 56 2.49 3.48 -16.03
C GLU A 56 2.34 4.71 -16.91
N THR A 57 3.03 4.76 -18.04
CA THR A 57 3.00 5.92 -18.92
C THR A 57 1.79 5.87 -19.83
N VAL A 58 1.05 6.98 -19.90
CA VAL A 58 -0.13 7.12 -20.76
C VAL A 58 0.20 6.86 -22.24
N PHE A 59 1.42 7.18 -22.67
CA PHE A 59 1.89 6.98 -24.04
C PHE A 59 2.76 5.72 -24.22
N GLY A 60 2.85 4.84 -23.21
CA GLY A 60 3.49 3.54 -23.34
C GLY A 60 5.02 3.54 -23.56
N HIS A 61 5.72 4.58 -23.08
CA HIS A 61 7.17 4.74 -23.19
C HIS A 61 7.97 4.26 -21.98
N GLY A 62 7.33 3.70 -20.94
CA GLY A 62 8.01 3.02 -19.82
C GLY A 62 8.88 3.90 -18.89
N LYS A 63 8.77 5.23 -18.93
CA LYS A 63 9.57 6.13 -18.05
C LYS A 63 8.99 6.33 -16.65
N ASN A 64 7.77 5.85 -16.43
CA ASN A 64 7.10 5.77 -15.14
C ASN A 64 6.57 4.34 -14.99
N GLY A 65 6.47 3.87 -13.75
CA GLY A 65 5.96 2.54 -13.44
C GLY A 65 6.92 1.78 -12.53
N LEU A 66 7.02 0.47 -12.74
CA LEU A 66 7.76 -0.44 -11.88
C LEU A 66 8.67 -1.35 -12.69
N CYS A 67 9.89 -1.57 -12.22
CA CYS A 67 10.82 -2.56 -12.75
C CYS A 67 11.31 -3.51 -11.66
N LEU A 68 11.36 -4.79 -12.00
CA LEU A 68 12.04 -5.81 -11.20
C LEU A 68 13.41 -6.11 -11.81
N THR A 69 14.44 -6.12 -10.97
CA THR A 69 15.74 -6.74 -11.28
C THR A 69 16.10 -7.77 -10.20
N THR A 70 17.22 -8.46 -10.36
CA THR A 70 17.76 -9.34 -9.29
C THR A 70 18.16 -8.59 -8.03
N GLN A 71 18.32 -7.26 -8.09
CA GLN A 71 18.73 -6.42 -6.97
C GLN A 71 17.55 -5.83 -6.19
N GLY A 72 16.38 -5.69 -6.82
CA GLY A 72 15.20 -5.13 -6.15
C GLY A 72 14.09 -4.70 -7.09
N ILE A 73 13.07 -4.10 -6.50
CA ILE A 73 11.97 -3.43 -7.18
C ILE A 73 12.29 -1.94 -7.23
N TYR A 74 12.22 -1.35 -8.42
CA TYR A 74 12.42 0.07 -8.67
C TYR A 74 11.11 0.63 -9.19
N PHE A 75 10.70 1.79 -8.72
CA PHE A 75 9.45 2.39 -9.18
C PHE A 75 9.52 3.91 -9.21
N LYS A 76 8.76 4.50 -10.11
CA LYS A 76 8.70 5.94 -10.31
C LYS A 76 7.31 6.35 -10.74
N GLU A 77 6.70 7.23 -9.96
CA GLU A 77 5.45 7.90 -10.34
C GLU A 77 5.74 9.09 -11.26
N ALA A 78 4.71 9.54 -11.98
CA ALA A 78 4.84 10.71 -12.84
C ALA A 78 5.29 11.92 -12.01
N PHE A 79 6.30 12.65 -12.52
CA PHE A 79 6.87 13.84 -11.87
C PHE A 79 7.53 13.60 -10.49
N ALA A 80 7.65 12.34 -10.05
CA ALA A 80 8.32 11.98 -8.81
C ALA A 80 9.76 11.48 -9.06
N ASN A 81 10.53 11.39 -7.97
CA ASN A 81 11.82 10.73 -7.97
C ASN A 81 11.66 9.20 -8.02
N ALA A 82 12.69 8.52 -8.53
CA ALA A 82 12.77 7.07 -8.49
C ALA A 82 12.94 6.57 -7.06
N ASN A 83 12.25 5.48 -6.74
CA ASN A 83 12.36 4.78 -5.46
C ASN A 83 12.86 3.36 -5.71
N VAL A 84 13.48 2.78 -4.69
CA VAL A 84 13.97 1.40 -4.72
C VAL A 84 13.60 0.67 -3.43
N TYR A 85 13.18 -0.58 -3.60
CA TYR A 85 13.03 -1.53 -2.52
C TYR A 85 13.96 -2.73 -2.77
N PRO A 86 15.04 -2.87 -1.98
CA PRO A 86 16.03 -3.93 -2.19
C PRO A 86 15.41 -5.33 -2.10
N MET A 87 15.81 -6.23 -3.00
CA MET A 87 15.26 -7.60 -3.08
C MET A 87 15.34 -8.33 -1.73
N LYS A 88 16.46 -8.19 -1.02
CA LYS A 88 16.68 -8.81 0.28
C LYS A 88 15.73 -8.31 1.37
N ALA A 89 15.21 -7.09 1.22
CA ALA A 89 14.29 -6.50 2.18
C ALA A 89 12.83 -6.94 1.93
N ILE A 90 12.48 -7.46 0.75
CA ILE A 90 11.09 -7.80 0.41
C ILE A 90 10.66 -9.05 1.19
N THR A 91 9.73 -8.90 2.12
CA THR A 91 9.05 -9.97 2.87
C THR A 91 7.80 -10.44 2.18
N SER A 92 6.99 -9.51 1.68
CA SER A 92 5.71 -9.78 1.01
C SER A 92 5.40 -8.68 0.01
N VAL A 93 4.55 -9.01 -0.96
CA VAL A 93 4.01 -8.11 -1.97
C VAL A 93 2.51 -8.36 -2.03
N GLY A 94 1.72 -7.46 -1.48
CA GLY A 94 0.27 -7.49 -1.58
C GLY A 94 -0.23 -6.61 -2.73
N TYR A 95 -1.54 -6.58 -2.88
CA TYR A 95 -2.23 -5.58 -3.68
C TYR A 95 -3.34 -4.95 -2.85
N ALA A 96 -3.58 -3.66 -3.06
CA ALA A 96 -4.66 -2.92 -2.43
C ALA A 96 -5.45 -2.15 -3.48
N MET A 97 -6.78 -2.25 -3.42
CA MET A 97 -7.68 -1.58 -4.35
C MET A 97 -8.44 -0.48 -3.60
N GLY A 98 -8.28 0.75 -4.07
CA GLY A 98 -9.16 1.87 -3.76
C GLY A 98 -10.24 2.04 -4.84
N MET A 99 -11.08 3.06 -4.67
CA MET A 99 -12.13 3.39 -5.64
C MET A 99 -11.54 3.89 -6.98
N LEU A 100 -10.38 4.55 -6.91
CA LEU A 100 -9.65 5.11 -8.06
C LEU A 100 -8.19 4.65 -8.13
N SER A 101 -7.65 4.07 -7.07
CA SER A 101 -6.25 3.66 -6.99
C SER A 101 -6.11 2.14 -6.98
N LYS A 102 -5.11 1.68 -7.72
CA LYS A 102 -4.68 0.29 -7.78
C LYS A 102 -3.24 0.29 -7.30
N GLN A 103 -2.94 -0.40 -6.21
CA GLN A 103 -1.62 -0.34 -5.58
C GLN A 103 -1.02 -1.74 -5.43
N LEU A 104 0.28 -1.88 -5.71
CA LEU A 104 1.09 -2.92 -5.08
C LEU A 104 1.51 -2.44 -3.70
N VAL A 105 1.57 -3.36 -2.75
CA VAL A 105 1.95 -3.06 -1.37
C VAL A 105 3.12 -3.95 -0.97
N ILE A 106 4.33 -3.41 -0.96
CA ILE A 106 5.54 -4.12 -0.56
C ILE A 106 5.64 -4.06 0.97
N ASN A 107 5.77 -5.22 1.60
CA ASN A 107 5.89 -5.42 3.05
C ASN A 107 4.79 -4.74 3.86
N GLY A 108 3.56 -4.71 3.31
CA GLY A 108 2.42 -4.05 3.94
C GLY A 108 2.54 -2.52 4.11
N THR A 109 3.63 -1.90 3.64
CA THR A 109 3.98 -0.51 4.00
C THR A 109 4.27 0.36 2.78
N VAL A 110 5.03 -0.13 1.80
CA VAL A 110 5.37 0.65 0.62
C VAL A 110 4.31 0.45 -0.45
N LYS A 111 3.51 1.49 -0.68
CA LYS A 111 2.49 1.53 -1.72
C LYS A 111 3.11 2.02 -3.03
N VAL A 112 2.91 1.26 -4.10
CA VAL A 112 3.27 1.64 -5.46
C VAL A 112 1.98 1.76 -6.26
N THR A 113 1.62 2.98 -6.65
CA THR A 113 0.41 3.23 -7.43
C THR A 113 0.62 2.80 -8.88
N LEU A 114 -0.26 1.93 -9.36
CA LEU A 114 -0.24 1.34 -10.71
C LEU A 114 -1.64 1.46 -11.34
N ALA A 115 -1.90 2.55 -12.04
CA ALA A 115 -3.17 2.87 -12.68
C ALA A 115 -3.37 2.14 -14.03
N GLN A 116 -2.32 1.71 -14.73
CA GLN A 116 -2.47 1.09 -16.07
C GLN A 116 -2.87 -0.40 -16.02
N PRO A 117 -2.21 -1.29 -15.23
CA PRO A 117 -2.56 -2.70 -15.17
C PRO A 117 -4.01 -2.95 -14.80
N GLU A 118 -4.65 -3.96 -15.38
CA GLU A 118 -5.97 -4.38 -14.97
C GLU A 118 -5.96 -4.93 -13.54
N LYS A 119 -7.13 -4.95 -12.88
CA LYS A 119 -7.24 -5.46 -11.50
C LYS A 119 -6.75 -6.91 -11.39
N ALA A 120 -7.07 -7.74 -12.38
CA ALA A 120 -6.62 -9.12 -12.45
C ALA A 120 -5.10 -9.22 -12.64
N GLY A 121 -4.54 -8.46 -13.58
CA GLY A 121 -3.10 -8.42 -13.83
C GLY A 121 -2.32 -7.94 -12.61
N LEU A 122 -2.81 -6.93 -11.89
CA LEU A 122 -2.16 -6.43 -10.68
C LEU A 122 -2.14 -7.45 -9.54
N ARG A 123 -3.23 -8.18 -9.34
CA ARG A 123 -3.27 -9.30 -8.38
C ARG A 123 -2.28 -10.39 -8.77
N LEU A 124 -2.29 -10.82 -10.03
CA LEU A 124 -1.37 -11.84 -10.54
C LEU A 124 0.08 -11.39 -10.41
N LEU A 125 0.36 -10.11 -10.62
CA LEU A 125 1.70 -9.54 -10.44
C LEU A 125 2.14 -9.60 -8.99
N ALA A 126 1.28 -9.29 -8.02
CA ALA A 126 1.59 -9.42 -6.60
C ALA A 126 1.92 -10.88 -6.24
N ASP A 127 1.10 -11.83 -6.69
CA ASP A 127 1.31 -13.26 -6.48
C ASP A 127 2.62 -13.75 -7.11
N PHE A 128 2.91 -13.30 -8.34
CA PHE A 128 4.14 -13.60 -9.06
C PHE A 128 5.38 -13.06 -8.33
N LEU A 129 5.35 -11.81 -7.90
CA LEU A 129 6.44 -11.16 -7.16
C LEU A 129 6.68 -11.85 -5.82
N ASN A 130 5.63 -12.24 -5.10
CA ASN A 130 5.73 -13.02 -3.86
C ASN A 130 6.48 -14.33 -4.06
N GLN A 131 6.07 -15.12 -5.05
CA GLN A 131 6.70 -16.40 -5.34
C GLN A 131 8.17 -16.23 -5.76
N TYR A 132 8.47 -15.20 -6.55
CA TYR A 132 9.84 -14.90 -6.95
C TYR A 132 10.73 -14.50 -5.75
N CYS A 133 10.21 -13.67 -4.85
CA CYS A 133 10.94 -13.26 -3.64
C CYS A 133 11.20 -14.44 -2.70
N ALA A 134 10.23 -15.36 -2.55
CA ALA A 134 10.40 -16.59 -1.77
C ALA A 134 11.48 -17.51 -2.35
N LEU A 135 11.52 -17.65 -3.68
CA LEU A 135 12.56 -18.40 -4.38
C LEU A 135 13.94 -17.78 -4.15
N TYR A 136 14.07 -16.46 -4.31
CA TYR A 136 15.32 -15.73 -4.10
C TYR A 136 15.88 -15.94 -2.69
N LYS A 137 15.02 -15.90 -1.66
CA LYS A 137 15.41 -16.16 -0.26
C LYS A 137 15.90 -17.58 -0.05
N THR A 138 15.19 -18.56 -0.58
CA THR A 138 15.57 -19.96 -0.46
C THR A 138 16.95 -20.21 -1.09
N GLN A 139 17.19 -19.63 -2.26
CA GLN A 139 18.47 -19.76 -2.97
C GLN A 139 19.62 -19.04 -2.26
N THR A 140 19.38 -17.85 -1.70
CA THR A 140 20.42 -17.08 -0.97
C THR A 140 20.72 -17.65 0.42
N ASN A 141 19.72 -18.19 1.11
CA ASN A 141 19.91 -18.88 2.39
C ASN A 141 20.68 -20.20 2.20
N SER A 142 20.45 -20.92 1.10
CA SER A 142 21.17 -22.16 0.76
C SER A 142 22.68 -21.95 0.49
N LEU A 143 23.07 -20.73 0.12
CA LEU A 143 24.48 -20.31 -0.06
C LEU A 143 25.11 -19.82 1.25
N SER A 144 24.30 -19.48 2.25
CA SER A 144 24.72 -18.90 3.53
C SER A 144 24.78 -19.96 4.66
N SER A 145 24.27 -21.17 4.42
CA SER A 145 24.31 -22.30 5.35
C SER A 145 25.67 -23.03 5.35
N ALA A 146 26.74 -22.28 5.65
CA ALA A 146 28.01 -22.79 6.15
C ALA A 146 28.47 -21.96 7.36
N SER A 147 27.55 -21.55 8.25
CA SER A 147 27.79 -21.33 9.67
C SER A 147 26.52 -20.85 10.36
N THR A 148 26.27 -21.41 11.54
CA THR A 148 25.28 -21.00 12.55
C THR A 148 23.85 -21.54 12.33
N GLN A 149 23.67 -22.78 12.81
CA GLN A 149 22.41 -23.14 13.46
C GLN A 149 22.23 -22.28 14.71
N GLN A 150 20.97 -21.98 15.03
CA GLN A 150 20.43 -21.29 16.22
C GLN A 150 20.25 -19.77 16.07
N GLN A 151 19.15 -19.38 15.43
CA GLN A 151 18.01 -18.77 16.12
C GLN A 151 16.86 -18.62 15.11
N TYR A 152 15.93 -19.57 15.13
CA TYR A 152 14.56 -19.25 14.72
C TYR A 152 14.00 -18.31 15.79
N GLN A 153 14.25 -17.01 15.66
CA GLN A 153 13.35 -16.03 16.24
C GLN A 153 12.12 -16.03 15.35
N GLN A 154 11.01 -16.48 15.93
CA GLN A 154 9.68 -16.25 15.42
C GLN A 154 9.59 -14.77 15.02
N SER A 155 9.45 -14.49 13.74
CA SER A 155 8.97 -13.20 13.26
C SER A 155 7.54 -13.08 13.79
N GLN A 156 7.41 -12.55 15.00
CA GLN A 156 6.13 -12.05 15.49
C GLN A 156 5.64 -11.08 14.41
N PRO A 157 4.36 -11.15 13.98
CA PRO A 157 3.80 -10.05 13.22
C PRO A 157 4.09 -8.78 14.04
N THR A 158 4.75 -7.79 13.43
CA THR A 158 4.93 -6.46 14.01
C THR A 158 3.56 -5.82 14.09
N THR A 159 2.78 -6.27 15.08
CA THR A 159 1.49 -5.71 15.42
C THR A 159 1.73 -4.31 15.96
N ILE A 160 0.88 -3.38 15.58
CA ILE A 160 0.93 -2.03 16.13
C ILE A 160 0.16 -2.06 17.45
N PRO A 161 0.80 -1.75 18.58
CA PRO A 161 0.10 -1.75 19.84
C PRO A 161 -0.93 -0.61 19.89
N ASN A 162 -2.15 -0.93 20.31
CA ASN A 162 -3.22 0.01 20.64
C ASN A 162 -3.76 0.85 19.46
N LEU A 163 -4.35 0.18 18.46
CA LEU A 163 -5.06 0.85 17.35
C LEU A 163 -6.48 1.31 17.69
N GLN A 164 -6.93 1.15 18.95
CA GLN A 164 -8.30 1.50 19.36
C GLN A 164 -8.69 2.95 19.05
N PRO A 165 -7.84 3.97 19.28
CA PRO A 165 -8.15 5.36 18.90
C PRO A 165 -8.44 5.52 17.40
N ILE A 166 -7.68 4.84 16.54
CA ILE A 166 -7.89 4.84 15.08
C ILE A 166 -9.20 4.15 14.72
N ILE A 167 -9.50 3.01 15.37
CA ILE A 167 -10.77 2.28 15.19
C ILE A 167 -11.95 3.19 15.55
N LYS A 168 -11.88 3.90 16.68
CA LYS A 168 -12.92 4.84 17.11
C LYS A 168 -13.05 6.04 16.17
N LEU A 169 -11.93 6.58 15.67
CA LEU A 169 -11.95 7.65 14.67
C LEU A 169 -12.69 7.21 13.40
N TYR A 170 -12.42 6.00 12.91
CA TYR A 170 -13.09 5.47 11.72
C TYR A 170 -14.58 5.23 11.98
N ALA A 171 -14.92 4.73 13.17
CA ALA A 171 -16.31 4.61 13.60
C ALA A 171 -17.02 5.98 13.61
N TYR A 172 -16.40 7.03 14.19
CA TYR A 172 -16.95 8.39 14.18
C TYR A 172 -17.24 8.88 12.76
N LEU A 173 -16.26 8.76 11.86
CA LEU A 173 -16.41 9.19 10.47
C LEU A 173 -17.52 8.43 9.76
N LEU A 174 -17.70 7.15 10.07
CA LEU A 174 -18.64 6.26 9.38
C LEU A 174 -20.04 6.16 9.98
N LEU A 175 -20.27 6.52 11.24
CA LEU A 175 -21.58 6.40 11.87
C LEU A 175 -22.43 7.67 11.68
N GLY A 176 -21.80 8.84 11.64
CA GLY A 176 -22.49 10.13 11.59
C GLY A 176 -23.35 10.39 12.83
N TRP A 177 -24.25 11.37 12.77
CA TRP A 177 -24.94 11.88 13.98
C TRP A 177 -25.81 10.87 14.73
N ARG A 178 -26.31 9.81 14.06
CA ARG A 178 -27.17 8.79 14.69
C ARG A 178 -26.38 7.75 15.49
N GLY A 179 -25.09 7.57 15.21
CA GLY A 179 -24.27 6.57 15.93
C GLY A 179 -24.65 5.10 15.65
N GLU A 180 -25.52 4.83 14.67
CA GLU A 180 -26.10 3.51 14.44
C GLU A 180 -25.20 2.64 13.55
N TRP A 181 -24.93 1.43 14.02
CA TRP A 181 -24.21 0.43 13.25
C TRP A 181 -25.14 -0.25 12.23
N SER A 182 -25.01 0.11 10.95
CA SER A 182 -25.65 -0.64 9.86
C SER A 182 -24.81 -1.86 9.46
N ASN A 183 -25.43 -2.86 8.80
CA ASN A 183 -24.70 -4.02 8.29
C ASN A 183 -23.59 -3.64 7.32
N GLN A 184 -23.81 -2.60 6.51
CA GLN A 184 -22.81 -2.08 5.57
C GLN A 184 -21.63 -1.43 6.30
N VAL A 185 -21.88 -0.64 7.34
CA VAL A 185 -20.83 0.00 8.15
C VAL A 185 -20.02 -1.04 8.92
N ARG A 186 -20.67 -2.06 9.49
CA ARG A 186 -19.98 -3.19 10.15
C ARG A 186 -19.06 -3.95 9.18
N ALA A 187 -19.56 -4.26 7.98
CA ALA A 187 -18.76 -4.94 6.96
C ALA A 187 -17.54 -4.10 6.53
N LEU A 188 -17.75 -2.80 6.32
CA LEU A 188 -16.66 -1.88 5.97
C LEU A 188 -15.62 -1.77 7.08
N MET A 189 -16.04 -1.64 8.35
CA MET A 189 -15.10 -1.59 9.48
C MET A 189 -14.27 -2.88 9.59
N ARG A 190 -14.88 -4.06 9.42
CA ARG A 190 -14.12 -5.31 9.37
C ARG A 190 -13.09 -5.30 8.25
N GLN A 191 -13.48 -4.88 7.06
CA GLN A 191 -12.56 -4.80 5.92
C GLN A 191 -11.40 -3.82 6.18
N LEU A 192 -11.68 -2.67 6.82
CA LEU A 192 -10.65 -1.67 7.12
C LEU A 192 -9.60 -2.19 8.11
N PHE A 193 -9.97 -3.13 9.00
CA PHE A 193 -9.10 -3.65 10.07
C PHE A 193 -8.76 -5.15 9.95
N ASP A 194 -9.10 -5.79 8.83
CA ASP A 194 -8.65 -7.14 8.48
C ASP A 194 -7.25 -7.08 7.85
N ARG A 195 -6.25 -6.72 8.67
CA ARG A 195 -4.85 -6.51 8.25
C ARG A 195 -3.89 -7.22 9.20
N GLU A 196 -2.78 -7.75 8.65
CA GLU A 196 -1.81 -8.55 9.40
C GLU A 196 -1.12 -7.81 10.58
N PHE A 197 -1.17 -6.48 10.60
CA PHE A 197 -0.58 -5.66 11.67
C PHE A 197 -1.57 -5.30 12.80
N VAL A 198 -2.84 -5.65 12.68
CA VAL A 198 -3.84 -5.37 13.72
C VAL A 198 -3.72 -6.41 14.83
N HIS A 199 -3.52 -5.95 16.06
CA HIS A 199 -3.37 -6.85 17.19
C HIS A 199 -4.71 -7.57 17.50
N PRO A 200 -4.72 -8.85 17.91
CA PRO A 200 -5.96 -9.57 18.23
C PRO A 200 -6.85 -8.89 19.28
N GLN A 201 -6.25 -8.15 20.22
CA GLN A 201 -7.01 -7.36 21.20
C GLN A 201 -7.77 -6.19 20.56
N ASP A 202 -7.18 -5.57 19.53
CA ASP A 202 -7.83 -4.48 18.78
C ASP A 202 -8.93 -5.02 17.87
N GLN A 203 -8.77 -6.23 17.33
CA GLN A 203 -9.82 -6.95 16.63
C GLN A 203 -10.99 -7.32 17.55
N ALA A 204 -10.70 -7.78 18.77
CA ALA A 204 -11.71 -8.04 19.80
C ALA A 204 -12.37 -6.76 20.32
N PHE A 205 -11.64 -5.64 20.37
CA PHE A 205 -12.19 -4.33 20.67
C PHE A 205 -13.16 -3.88 19.56
N LEU A 206 -12.77 -4.01 18.29
CA LEU A 206 -13.61 -3.68 17.14
C LEU A 206 -14.94 -4.44 17.17
N GLU A 207 -14.92 -5.75 17.38
CA GLU A 207 -16.16 -6.54 17.45
C GLU A 207 -17.07 -6.12 18.61
N ARG A 208 -16.50 -5.76 19.77
CA ARG A 208 -17.28 -5.21 20.90
C ARG A 208 -17.85 -3.84 20.57
N LEU A 209 -17.07 -2.97 19.94
CA LEU A 209 -17.48 -1.62 19.56
C LEU A 209 -18.70 -1.65 18.64
N MET A 210 -18.79 -2.63 17.73
CA MET A 210 -19.90 -2.78 16.77
C MET A 210 -21.19 -3.37 17.37
N GLN A 211 -21.17 -3.80 18.64
CA GLN A 211 -22.32 -4.37 19.34
C GLN A 211 -23.15 -3.32 20.09
N GLN A 212 -22.60 -2.14 20.34
CA GLN A 212 -23.27 -1.07 21.09
C GLN A 212 -23.23 0.22 20.26
N ASP A 213 -24.36 0.90 20.17
CA ASP A 213 -24.38 2.24 19.61
C ASP A 213 -23.62 3.17 20.55
N GLN A 214 -22.72 3.96 19.98
CA GLN A 214 -21.83 4.82 20.74
C GLN A 214 -21.76 6.18 20.07
N GLN A 215 -21.85 7.24 20.89
CA GLN A 215 -21.55 8.59 20.46
C GLN A 215 -20.07 8.87 20.70
N PHE A 216 -19.46 9.54 19.74
CA PHE A 216 -18.06 9.96 19.82
C PHE A 216 -18.00 11.48 19.83
N ASN A 217 -17.18 12.03 20.72
CA ASN A 217 -16.76 13.42 20.65
C ASN A 217 -15.49 13.49 19.81
N PHE A 218 -15.51 14.35 18.78
CA PHE A 218 -14.38 14.47 17.87
C PHE A 218 -13.09 14.95 18.56
N PHE A 219 -13.17 15.89 19.49
CA PHE A 219 -11.98 16.41 20.19
C PHE A 219 -11.38 15.38 21.15
N ASP A 220 -12.23 14.66 21.90
CA ASP A 220 -11.77 13.55 22.76
C ASP A 220 -11.07 12.47 21.93
N LEU A 221 -11.57 12.19 20.72
CA LEU A 221 -10.90 11.27 19.80
C LEU A 221 -9.55 11.79 19.30
N LEU A 222 -9.42 13.09 19.01
CA LEU A 222 -8.14 13.67 18.63
C LEU A 222 -7.11 13.56 19.75
N ASP A 223 -7.53 13.75 21.01
CA ASP A 223 -6.66 13.56 22.17
C ASP A 223 -6.21 12.09 22.29
N GLU A 224 -7.13 11.14 22.12
CA GLU A 224 -6.80 9.71 22.10
C GLU A 224 -5.84 9.33 20.95
N VAL A 225 -6.03 9.92 19.76
CA VAL A 225 -5.14 9.70 18.60
C VAL A 225 -3.75 10.31 18.84
N THR A 226 -3.71 11.52 19.40
CA THR A 226 -2.45 12.20 19.76
C THR A 226 -1.66 11.39 20.78
N ALA A 227 -2.33 10.73 21.73
CA ALA A 227 -1.69 9.89 22.73
C ALA A 227 -0.92 8.69 22.13
N ILE A 228 -1.32 8.21 20.95
CA ILE A 228 -0.65 7.09 20.26
C ILE A 228 0.28 7.53 19.12
N GLN A 229 0.37 8.83 18.80
CA GLN A 229 1.05 9.33 17.59
C GLN A 229 2.51 8.84 17.46
N ASN A 230 3.24 8.74 18.57
CA ASN A 230 4.65 8.30 18.58
C ASN A 230 4.81 6.78 18.40
N SER A 231 3.73 6.03 18.54
CA SER A 231 3.69 4.57 18.35
C SER A 231 3.32 4.20 16.91
N LEU A 232 2.86 5.17 16.11
CA LEU A 232 2.44 4.96 14.73
C LEU A 232 3.61 5.22 13.77
N PRO A 233 3.89 4.31 12.82
CA PRO A 233 4.85 4.57 11.75
C PRO A 233 4.42 5.78 10.90
N PRO A 234 5.32 6.71 10.51
CA PRO A 234 4.96 7.88 9.71
C PRO A 234 4.22 7.56 8.40
N GLN A 235 4.60 6.47 7.72
CA GLN A 235 3.92 6.04 6.49
C GLN A 235 2.48 5.56 6.74
N LEU A 236 2.22 5.00 7.94
CA LEU A 236 0.87 4.65 8.34
C LEU A 236 0.05 5.92 8.57
N CYS A 237 0.59 6.94 9.23
CA CYS A 237 -0.10 8.22 9.42
C CYS A 237 -0.57 8.85 8.09
N HIS A 238 0.26 8.81 7.05
CA HIS A 238 -0.13 9.30 5.71
C HIS A 238 -1.26 8.45 5.10
N SER A 239 -1.15 7.13 5.21
CA SER A 239 -2.19 6.20 4.73
C SER A 239 -3.52 6.40 5.47
N LEU A 240 -3.47 6.63 6.78
CA LEU A 240 -4.65 6.91 7.59
C LEU A 240 -5.32 8.21 7.14
N LEU A 241 -4.55 9.24 6.77
CA LEU A 241 -5.10 10.50 6.25
C LEU A 241 -5.78 10.35 4.89
N GLU A 242 -5.23 9.57 3.97
CA GLU A 242 -5.90 9.22 2.71
C GLU A 242 -7.21 8.48 2.97
N GLU A 243 -7.19 7.49 3.87
CA GLU A 243 -8.37 6.72 4.25
C GLU A 243 -9.44 7.63 4.88
N VAL A 244 -9.05 8.57 5.74
CA VAL A 244 -9.95 9.58 6.33
C VAL A 244 -10.70 10.37 5.25
N LEU A 245 -10.00 10.85 4.21
CA LEU A 245 -10.64 11.57 3.10
C LEU A 245 -11.61 10.68 2.32
N VAL A 246 -11.25 9.43 2.06
CA VAL A 246 -12.15 8.45 1.41
C VAL A 246 -13.41 8.21 2.25
N LEU A 247 -13.28 8.10 3.58
CA LEU A 247 -14.41 7.89 4.49
C LEU A 247 -15.32 9.11 4.52
N MET A 248 -14.74 10.32 4.59
CA MET A 248 -15.48 11.58 4.54
C MET A 248 -16.23 11.74 3.21
N GLU A 249 -15.62 11.37 2.09
CA GLU A 249 -16.24 11.44 0.75
C GLU A 249 -17.41 10.46 0.65
N LYS A 250 -17.21 9.20 1.07
CA LYS A 250 -18.28 8.18 1.11
C LYS A 250 -19.49 8.61 1.96
N ARG A 251 -19.24 9.45 2.97
CA ARG A 251 -20.27 9.96 3.88
C ARG A 251 -20.80 11.33 3.48
N ASN A 252 -20.37 11.87 2.34
CA ASN A 252 -20.74 13.18 1.82
C ASN A 252 -20.57 14.28 2.88
N PHE A 253 -19.42 14.31 3.55
CA PHE A 253 -19.09 15.41 4.45
C PHE A 253 -19.15 16.74 3.69
N GLU A 254 -19.65 17.76 4.36
CA GLU A 254 -19.59 19.14 3.86
C GLU A 254 -18.12 19.56 3.74
N VAL A 255 -17.77 20.26 2.65
CA VAL A 255 -16.38 20.45 2.22
C VAL A 255 -15.55 21.17 3.29
N GLU A 256 -16.07 22.24 3.88
CA GLU A 256 -15.34 22.99 4.90
C GLU A 256 -15.17 22.17 6.18
N THR A 257 -16.21 21.45 6.59
CA THR A 257 -16.14 20.51 7.72
C THR A 257 -15.10 19.41 7.46
N ALA A 258 -15.10 18.78 6.28
CA ALA A 258 -14.13 17.75 5.92
C ALA A 258 -12.68 18.26 5.97
N ARG A 259 -12.44 19.46 5.42
CA ARG A 259 -11.11 20.09 5.43
C ARG A 259 -10.65 20.42 6.85
N SER A 260 -11.53 21.00 7.67
CA SER A 260 -11.23 21.30 9.08
C SER A 260 -10.84 20.03 9.82
N HIS A 261 -11.69 19.00 9.76
CA HIS A 261 -11.43 17.72 10.42
C HIS A 261 -10.17 17.05 9.89
N PHE A 262 -9.92 17.09 8.58
CA PHE A 262 -8.72 16.53 7.97
C PHE A 262 -7.43 17.15 8.54
N PHE A 263 -7.35 18.48 8.63
CA PHE A 263 -6.16 19.14 9.17
C PHE A 263 -6.01 18.94 10.69
N GLN A 264 -7.12 18.84 11.42
CA GLN A 264 -7.10 18.51 12.85
C GLN A 264 -6.60 17.08 13.09
N ILE A 265 -7.05 16.12 12.28
CA ILE A 265 -6.58 14.73 12.33
C ILE A 265 -5.11 14.65 11.88
N SER A 266 -4.70 15.39 10.85
CA SER A 266 -3.30 15.39 10.41
C SER A 266 -2.36 15.90 11.50
N SER A 267 -2.78 16.93 12.23
CA SER A 267 -2.05 17.42 13.41
C SER A 267 -1.97 16.35 14.50
N ALA A 268 -3.07 15.65 14.80
CA ALA A 268 -3.11 14.59 15.82
C ALA A 268 -2.25 13.36 15.44
N LEU A 269 -2.06 13.13 14.14
CA LEU A 269 -1.17 12.09 13.61
C LEU A 269 0.29 12.55 13.44
N ASN A 270 0.61 13.78 13.87
CA ASN A 270 1.92 14.41 13.72
C ASN A 270 2.41 14.48 12.25
N VAL A 271 1.50 14.74 11.31
CA VAL A 271 1.81 14.97 9.90
C VAL A 271 1.91 16.46 9.64
N ASP A 272 3.02 16.90 9.04
CA ASP A 272 3.27 18.31 8.76
C ASP A 272 2.27 18.90 7.75
N GLN A 273 2.08 20.21 7.81
CA GLN A 273 1.08 20.91 7.00
C GLN A 273 1.35 20.82 5.50
N ALA A 274 2.62 20.77 5.07
CA ALA A 274 2.96 20.69 3.64
C ALA A 274 2.57 19.33 3.09
N THR A 275 2.92 18.26 3.82
CA THR A 275 2.50 16.89 3.50
C THR A 275 0.99 16.74 3.50
N ALA A 276 0.31 17.22 4.54
CA ALA A 276 -1.14 17.15 4.65
C ALA A 276 -1.84 17.88 3.48
N THR A 277 -1.35 19.07 3.12
CA THR A 277 -1.87 19.83 1.96
C THR A 277 -1.66 19.06 0.65
N SER A 278 -0.51 18.42 0.48
CA SER A 278 -0.22 17.60 -0.72
C SER A 278 -1.10 16.36 -0.80
N ILE A 279 -1.50 15.77 0.33
CA ILE A 279 -2.44 14.65 0.37
C ILE A 279 -3.83 15.16 -0.02
N LEU A 280 -4.32 16.24 0.60
CA LEU A 280 -5.63 16.81 0.32
C LEU A 280 -5.79 17.19 -1.17
N ALA A 281 -4.73 17.73 -1.79
CA ALA A 281 -4.71 18.10 -3.21
C ALA A 281 -5.04 16.95 -4.18
N GLN A 282 -4.88 15.70 -3.75
CA GLN A 282 -5.19 14.50 -4.53
C GLN A 282 -6.68 14.15 -4.51
N PHE A 283 -7.50 14.84 -3.72
CA PHE A 283 -8.93 14.58 -3.55
C PHE A 283 -9.76 15.79 -4.03
N PRO A 284 -10.12 15.84 -5.34
CA PRO A 284 -10.80 17.00 -5.93
C PRO A 284 -12.11 17.39 -5.22
N ALA A 285 -12.81 16.42 -4.62
CA ALA A 285 -14.04 16.63 -3.85
C ALA A 285 -13.88 17.65 -2.71
N PHE A 286 -12.66 17.83 -2.19
CA PHE A 286 -12.38 18.73 -1.06
C PHE A 286 -11.52 19.95 -1.42
N ILE A 287 -11.16 20.09 -2.70
CA ILE A 287 -10.35 21.20 -3.21
C ILE A 287 -11.21 22.32 -3.80
N ALA A 288 -12.45 22.01 -4.21
CA ALA A 288 -13.35 22.97 -4.82
C ALA A 288 -14.05 23.87 -3.79
N GLY A 289 -13.46 25.05 -3.56
CA GLY A 289 -14.10 26.24 -3.03
C GLY A 289 -13.70 27.45 -3.89
N ASN A 290 -14.56 27.81 -4.84
CA ASN A 290 -14.70 29.07 -5.60
C ASN A 290 -14.89 28.87 -7.11
N THR A 291 -16.16 28.73 -7.52
CA THR A 291 -16.80 29.72 -8.41
C THR A 291 -18.20 29.98 -7.90
#